data_AF-A0A953AG37-F1
#
_entry.id   AF-A0A953AG37-F1
#
_cell.length_a   1.000
_cell.length_b   1.000
_cell.length_c   1.000
_cell.angle_alpha   90.00
_cell.angle_beta   90.00
_cell.angle_gamma   90.00
#
_symmetry.space_group_name_H-M   'P 1'
#
loop_
_entity.id
_entity.type
_entity.pdbx_description
1 polymer ?
#
loop_
_entity_poly.entity_id
_entity_poly.type
_entity_poly.pdbx_seq_one_letter_code
_entity_poly.pdbx_strand_id
1 'polypeptide(L)' 'MSLQEAQRELKELRMKLFNLRLQKQRGEVKNTRIFAQTRKDIARLLHHISQLEAEQ' A
#
# COMPACT_ATOMS: atom_id res chain seq x y z
N MET A 1 -7.56 1.43 14.47
CA MET A 1 -7.99 1.43 13.07
C MET A 1 -9.07 0.38 12.94
N SER A 2 -10.23 0.72 12.40
CA SER A 2 -11.28 -0.25 12.11
C SER A 2 -10.97 -1.04 10.83
N LEU A 3 -11.63 -2.18 10.63
CA LEU A 3 -11.49 -2.96 9.39
C LEU A 3 -11.77 -2.11 8.14
N GLN A 4 -12.77 -1.23 8.20
CA GLN A 4 -13.16 -0.35 7.09
C GLN A 4 -12.09 0.71 6.80
N GLU A 5 -11.48 1.28 7.85
CA GLU A 5 -10.36 2.21 7.72
C GLU A 5 -9.14 1.51 7.09
N ALA A 6 -8.82 0.30 7.54
CA ALA A 6 -7.70 -0.48 7.01
C ALA A 6 -7.90 -0.82 5.52
N GLN A 7 -9.12 -1.20 5.12
CA GLN A 7 -9.46 -1.46 3.72
C GLN A 7 -9.39 -0.20 2.85
N ARG A 8 -9.77 0.97 3.40
CA ARG A 8 -9.63 2.26 2.71
C ARG A 8 -8.16 2.62 2.49
N GLU A 9 -7.34 2.53 3.53
CA GLU A 9 -5.91 2.80 3.44
C GLU A 9 -5.21 1.84 2.45
N LEU A 10 -5.64 0.58 2.40
CA LEU A 10 -5.15 -0.39 1.42
C LEU A 10 -5.42 0.05 -0.02
N LYS A 11 -6.61 0.59 -0.31
CA LYS A 11 -6.94 1.17 -1.63
C LYS A 11 -6.02 2.35 -1.95
N GLU A 12 -5.81 3.24 -1.00
CA GLU A 12 -4.95 4.41 -1.19
C GLU A 12 -3.49 4.03 -1.46
N LEU A 13 -2.94 3.06 -0.72
CA LEU A 13 -1.58 2.54 -0.95
C LEU A 13 -1.43 1.83 -2.30
N ARG A 14 -2.45 1.09 -2.74
CA ARG A 14 -2.45 0.45 -4.08
C ARG A 14 -2.44 1.51 -5.18
N MET A 15 -3.24 2.56 -5.05
CA MET A 15 -3.25 3.68 -6.00
C MET A 15 -1.91 4.43 -6.00
N LYS A 16 -1.32 4.66 -4.82
CA LYS A 16 0.03 5.23 -4.71
C LYS A 16 1.07 4.38 -5.44
N LEU A 17 1.05 3.06 -5.25
CA LEU A 17 1.97 2.15 -5.94
C LEU A 17 1.78 2.19 -7.47
N PHE A 18 0.54 2.27 -7.94
CA PHE A 18 0.23 2.42 -9.36
C PHE A 18 0.81 3.73 -9.92
N ASN A 19 0.56 4.85 -9.26
CA ASN A 19 1.09 6.16 -9.67
C ASN A 19 2.62 6.18 -9.68
N LEU A 20 3.26 5.58 -8.67
CA LEU A 20 4.72 5.44 -8.64
C LEU A 20 5.22 4.64 -9.85
N ARG A 21 4.54 3.56 -10.26
CA ARG A 21 4.93 2.76 -11.44
C ARG A 21 4.85 3.60 -12.71
N LEU A 22 3.81 4.42 -12.87
CA LEU A 22 3.68 5.34 -14.00
C LEU A 22 4.80 6.40 -14.01
N GLN A 23 5.07 7.02 -12.86
CA GLN A 23 6.17 7.99 -12.73
C GLN A 23 7.52 7.35 -13.06
N LYS A 24 7.75 6.09 -12.68
CA LYS A 24 8.99 5.37 -13.02
C LYS A 24 9.13 5.16 -14.52
N GLN A 25 8.04 4.83 -15.22
CA GLN A 25 8.07 4.71 -16.69
C GLN A 25 8.42 6.04 -17.36
N ARG A 26 8.02 7.17 -16.78
CA ARG A 26 8.35 8.52 -17.26
C ARG A 26 9.76 9.00 -16.85
N GLY A 27 10.49 8.24 -16.03
CA GLY A 27 11.79 8.65 -15.48
C GLY A 27 11.70 9.71 -14.38
N GLU A 28 10.51 9.97 -13.84
CA GLU A 28 10.26 11.02 -12.83
C GLU A 28 10.62 10.58 -11.40
N VAL A 29 10.88 9.29 -11.19
CA VAL A 29 11.19 8.75 -9.85
C VAL A 29 12.68 8.73 -9.57
N LYS A 30 13.13 9.66 -8.72
CA LYS A 30 14.53 9.71 -8.24
C LYS A 30 14.82 8.68 -7.15
N ASN A 31 13.86 8.41 -6.27
CA ASN A 31 14.04 7.49 -5.14
C ASN A 31 13.29 6.18 -5.37
N THR A 32 14.01 5.13 -5.78
CA THR A 32 13.42 3.81 -6.05
C THR A 32 13.10 3.02 -4.77
N ARG A 33 13.62 3.42 -3.60
CA ARG A 33 13.32 2.76 -2.31
C ARG A 33 11.84 2.90 -1.93
N ILE A 34 11.17 3.95 -2.40
CA ILE A 34 9.75 4.18 -2.13
C ILE A 34 8.87 3.03 -2.61
N PHE A 35 9.23 2.35 -3.71
CA PHE A 35 8.50 1.18 -4.19
C PHE A 35 8.57 0.01 -3.21
N ALA A 36 9.77 -0.28 -2.72
CA ALA A 36 9.98 -1.37 -1.77
C ALA A 36 9.25 -1.07 -0.46
N GLN A 37 9.29 0.19 -0.01
CA GLN A 37 8.56 0.65 1.17
C GLN A 37 7.05 0.50 0.99
N THR A 38 6.48 1.07 -0.07
CA THR A 38 5.03 1.01 -0.33
C THR A 38 4.53 -0.44 -0.48
N ARG A 39 5.32 -1.35 -1.09
CA ARG A 39 4.96 -2.78 -1.12
C ARG A 39 4.96 -3.42 0.27
N LYS A 40 5.94 -3.11 1.11
CA LYS A 40 6.00 -3.58 2.50
C LYS A 40 4.82 -3.05 3.32
N ASP A 41 4.47 -1.79 3.14
CA ASP A 41 3.34 -1.17 3.83
C ASP A 41 2.02 -1.84 3.44
N ILE A 42 1.81 -2.11 2.14
CA ILE A 42 0.66 -2.91 1.67
C ILE A 42 0.63 -4.29 2.31
N ALA A 43 1.77 -4.99 2.36
CA ALA A 43 1.83 -6.34 2.94
C ALA A 43 1.50 -6.34 4.45
N ARG A 44 2.02 -5.37 5.20
CA ARG A 44 1.70 -5.20 6.63
C ARG A 44 0.22 -4.92 6.84
N LEU A 45 -0.36 -4.05 6.01
CA LEU A 45 -1.77 -3.69 6.14
C LEU A 45 -2.69 -4.85 5.79
N LEU A 46 -2.35 -5.66 4.77
CA LEU A 46 -3.05 -6.90 4.46
C LEU A 46 -2.99 -7.90 5.62
N HIS A 47 -1.83 -8.03 6.26
CA HIS A 47 -1.70 -8.88 7.44
C HIS A 47 -2.58 -8.37 8.58
N HIS A 48 -2.57 -7.06 8.85
CA HIS A 48 -3.42 -6.46 9.88
C HIS A 48 -4.92 -6.66 9.60
N ILE A 49 -5.37 -6.46 8.36
CA ILE A 49 -6.75 -6.74 7.94
C ILE A 49 -7.11 -8.21 8.23
N SER A 50 -6.23 -9.15 7.87
CA SER A 50 -6.47 -10.57 8.13
C SER A 50 -6.60 -10.89 9.63
N GLN A 51 -5.88 -10.17 10.51
CA GLN A 51 -6.06 -10.33 11.96
C GLN A 51 -7.41 -9.76 12.41
N LEU A 52 -7.78 -8.57 11.93
CA LEU A 52 -9.07 -7.93 12.26
C LEU A 52 -10.27 -8.75 11.77
N GLU A 53 -10.16 -9.41 10.62
CA GLU A 53 -11.19 -10.30 10.09
C GLU A 53 -11.31 -11.61 10.88
N ALA A 54 -10.23 -12.08 11.51
CA ALA A 54 -10.23 -13.28 12.35
C ALA A 54 -10.76 -13.03 13.77
N GLU A 55 -10.75 -11.77 14.23
CA GLU A 55 -11.26 -11.33 15.54
C GLU A 55 -12.75 -10.94 15.51
N GLN A 56 -13.38 -10.88 14.33
CA GLN A 56 -14.81 -10.63 14.13
C GLN A 56 -15.63 -11.93 14.07
#